data_AF-A0A7X5IB58-F1
#
_entry.id   AF-A0A7X5IB58-F1
#
_cell.length_a   1.000
_cell.length_b   1.000
_cell.length_c   1.000
_cell.angle_alpha   90.00
_cell.angle_beta   90.00
_cell.angle_gamma   90.00
#
_symmetry.space_group_name_H-M   'P 1'
#
loop_
_entity.id
_entity.type
_entity.pdbx_description
1 polymer ?
#
loop_
_entity_poly.entity_id
_entity_poly.type
_entity_poly.pdbx_seq_one_letter_code
_entity_poly.pdbx_strand_id
1 'polypeptide(L)' 'MFDIEKMKAKGMDPRMIEICKQINENSAKRDSCPHHDFEKGSRPGDYICKNCGCKVGPDFMVGYRQGLKHGKEGADNE' A
#
# COMPACT_ATOMS: atom_id res chain seq x y z
N MET A 1 -7.78 -7.80 6.59
CA MET A 1 -7.71 -6.65 7.51
C MET A 1 -7.57 -7.18 8.94
N PHE A 2 -6.74 -6.58 9.78
CA PHE A 2 -6.58 -6.95 11.19
C PHE A 2 -7.83 -6.63 12.01
N ASP A 3 -8.19 -7.51 12.93
CA ASP A 3 -9.35 -7.34 13.82
C ASP A 3 -8.95 -6.58 15.09
N ILE A 4 -9.07 -5.26 15.02
CA ILE A 4 -8.58 -4.33 16.05
C ILE A 4 -9.29 -4.53 17.39
N GLU A 5 -10.61 -4.79 17.37
CA GLU A 5 -11.39 -4.99 18.59
C GLU A 5 -10.98 -6.28 19.31
N LYS A 6 -10.75 -7.35 18.54
CA LYS A 6 -10.23 -8.61 19.09
C LYS A 6 -8.82 -8.44 19.67
N MET A 7 -7.98 -7.61 19.07
CA MET A 7 -6.62 -7.35 19.58
C MET A 7 -6.64 -6.56 20.89
N LYS A 8 -7.51 -5.54 20.99
CA LYS A 8 -7.73 -4.82 22.25
C LYS A 8 -8.23 -5.74 23.35
N ALA A 9 -9.22 -6.59 23.05
CA ALA A 9 -9.78 -7.55 24.01
C ALA A 9 -8.74 -8.56 24.53
N LYS A 10 -7.71 -8.86 23.73
CA LYS A 10 -6.59 -9.73 24.11
C LYS A 10 -5.47 -9.02 24.89
N GLY A 11 -5.60 -7.73 25.17
CA GLY A 11 -4.58 -6.96 25.89
C GLY A 11 -3.28 -6.78 25.11
N MET A 12 -3.34 -6.70 23.77
CA MET A 12 -2.16 -6.51 22.93
C MET A 12 -1.54 -5.11 23.12
N ASP A 13 -0.23 -4.96 22.90
CA ASP A 13 0.48 -3.69 23.08
C ASP A 13 -0.18 -2.57 22.22
N PRO A 14 -0.46 -1.39 22.80
CA PRO A 14 -1.19 -0.33 22.11
C PRO A 14 -0.46 0.20 20.87
N ARG A 15 0.88 0.16 20.85
CA ARG A 15 1.67 0.54 19.66
C ARG A 15 1.48 -0.47 18.55
N MET A 16 1.41 -1.76 18.88
CA MET A 16 1.11 -2.81 17.90
C MET A 16 -0.31 -2.68 17.33
N ILE A 17 -1.28 -2.35 18.19
CA ILE A 17 -2.66 -2.08 17.76
C ILE A 17 -2.69 -0.89 16.79
N GLU A 18 -1.96 0.18 17.08
CA GLU A 18 -1.87 1.36 16.20
C GLU A 18 -1.21 1.03 14.86
N ILE A 19 -0.12 0.26 14.85
CA ILE A 19 0.51 -0.22 13.61
C ILE A 19 -0.48 -1.04 12.78
N CYS A 20 -1.20 -1.98 13.38
CA CYS A 20 -2.19 -2.78 12.66
C CYS A 20 -3.33 -1.93 12.11
N LYS A 21 -3.77 -0.91 12.85
CA LYS A 21 -4.77 0.05 12.38
C LYS A 21 -4.26 0.82 11.15
N GLN A 22 -3.03 1.33 11.19
CA GLN A 22 -2.40 2.01 10.05
C GLN A 22 -2.27 1.11 8.82
N ILE A 23 -1.91 -0.18 9.01
CA ILE A 23 -1.84 -1.15 7.91
C ILE A 23 -3.22 -1.37 7.28
N ASN A 24 -4.27 -1.47 8.10
CA ASN A 24 -5.63 -1.61 7.61
C ASN A 24 -6.07 -0.39 6.79
N GLU A 25 -5.85 0.81 7.30
CA GLU A 25 -6.17 2.06 6.60
C GLU A 25 -5.42 2.17 5.26
N ASN A 26 -4.14 1.80 5.25
CA ASN A 26 -3.33 1.82 4.04
C ASN A 26 -3.79 0.78 3.01
N SER A 27 -4.17 -0.42 3.47
CA SER A 27 -4.71 -1.48 2.62
C SER A 27 -6.03 -1.06 1.99
N ALA A 28 -6.94 -0.48 2.77
CA ALA A 28 -8.22 0.03 2.26
C ALA A 28 -8.02 1.08 1.16
N LYS A 29 -7.12 2.05 1.37
CA LYS A 29 -6.77 3.05 0.33
C LYS A 29 -6.20 2.40 -0.92
N ARG A 30 -5.37 1.37 -0.76
CA ARG A 30 -4.72 0.67 -1.87
C ARG A 30 -5.74 -0.10 -2.72
N ASP A 31 -6.61 -0.86 -2.07
CA ASP A 31 -7.64 -1.68 -2.73
C ASP A 31 -8.75 -0.83 -3.38
N SER A 32 -9.08 0.33 -2.82
CA SER A 32 -10.13 1.21 -3.38
C SER A 32 -9.65 2.07 -4.55
N CYS A 33 -8.36 2.07 -4.88
CA CYS A 33 -7.81 2.99 -5.87
C CYS A 33 -7.81 2.33 -7.26
N PRO A 34 -8.57 2.89 -8.24
CA PRO A 34 -8.69 2.28 -9.56
C PRO A 34 -7.40 2.41 -10.39
N HIS A 35 -6.59 3.42 -10.10
CA HIS A 35 -5.33 3.65 -10.79
C HIS A 35 -4.31 4.25 -9.82
N HIS A 36 -3.18 3.57 -9.65
CA HIS A 36 -2.11 4.03 -8.76
C HIS A 36 -1.07 4.84 -9.52
N ASP A 37 -0.75 6.04 -9.02
CA ASP A 37 0.37 6.83 -9.50
C ASP A 37 1.25 7.24 -8.30
N PHE A 38 2.41 6.60 -8.20
CA PHE A 38 3.29 6.72 -7.04
C PHE A 38 4.39 7.76 -7.26
N GLU A 39 4.56 8.64 -6.28
CA GLU A 39 5.69 9.57 -6.16
C GLU A 39 6.58 9.23 -4.96
N LYS A 40 7.78 9.82 -4.90
CA LYS A 40 8.69 9.66 -3.76
C LYS A 40 8.11 10.39 -2.55
N GLY A 41 8.01 9.70 -1.41
CA GLY A 41 7.60 10.29 -0.15
C GLY A 41 8.69 11.13 0.51
N SER A 42 8.35 11.73 1.64
CA SER A 42 9.26 12.59 2.42
C SER A 42 10.44 11.84 3.05
N ARG A 43 10.32 10.52 3.22
CA ARG A 43 11.39 9.67 3.77
C ARG A 43 12.05 8.88 2.63
N PRO A 44 13.38 8.70 2.66
CA PRO A 44 14.06 7.89 1.67
C PRO A 44 13.52 6.46 1.71
N GLY A 45 13.12 5.94 0.54
CA GLY A 45 12.57 4.59 0.39
C GLY A 45 11.04 4.50 0.46
N ASP A 46 10.35 5.54 0.95
CA ASP A 46 8.89 5.57 0.94
C ASP A 46 8.36 6.11 -0.40
N TYR A 47 7.26 5.53 -0.86
CA TYR A 47 6.51 6.02 -2.01
C TYR A 47 5.04 6.18 -1.64
N ILE A 48 4.40 7.22 -2.17
CA ILE A 48 3.02 7.58 -1.86
C ILE A 48 2.23 7.69 -3.15
N CYS A 49 1.06 7.05 -3.20
CA CYS A 49 0.15 7.21 -4.33
C CYS A 49 -0.51 8.60 -4.28
N LYS A 50 -0.40 9.38 -5.35
CA LYS A 50 -1.05 10.70 -5.50
C LYS A 50 -2.57 10.63 -5.44
N ASN A 51 -3.14 9.50 -5.87
CA ASN A 51 -4.58 9.37 -6.06
C ASN A 51 -5.32 8.93 -4.78
N CYS A 52 -4.72 8.07 -3.98
CA CYS A 52 -5.35 7.54 -2.75
C CYS A 52 -4.54 7.76 -1.47
N GLY A 53 -3.29 8.22 -1.59
CA GLY A 53 -2.40 8.44 -0.45
C GLY A 53 -1.90 7.16 0.22
N CYS A 54 -2.07 5.98 -0.39
CA CYS A 54 -1.48 4.75 0.12
C CYS A 54 0.05 4.82 0.04
N LYS A 55 0.73 4.27 1.03
CA LYS A 55 2.18 4.25 1.17
C LYS A 55 2.71 2.86 0.89
N VAL A 56 3.81 2.78 0.15
CA VAL A 56 4.47 1.53 -0.21
C VAL A 56 5.99 1.68 -0.08
N GLY A 57 6.66 0.56 0.17
CA GLY A 57 8.12 0.50 0.24
C GLY A 57 8.78 0.30 -1.13
N PRO A 58 10.12 0.24 -1.15
CA PRO A 58 10.90 0.15 -2.38
C PRO A 58 10.70 -1.18 -3.12
N ASP A 59 10.63 -2.32 -2.41
CA ASP A 59 10.39 -3.64 -3.01
C ASP A 59 9.08 -3.70 -3.79
N PHE A 60 8.00 -3.15 -3.21
CA PHE A 60 6.71 -3.06 -3.89
C PHE A 60 6.81 -2.21 -5.16
N MET A 61 7.51 -1.08 -5.10
CA MET A 61 7.68 -0.20 -6.27
C MET A 61 8.52 -0.82 -7.39
N VAL A 62 9.50 -1.66 -7.06
CA VAL A 62 10.25 -2.42 -8.06
C VAL A 62 9.31 -3.36 -8.80
N GLY A 63 8.53 -4.17 -8.07
CA GLY A 63 7.54 -5.07 -8.66
C GLY A 63 6.46 -4.33 -9.46
N TYR A 64 5.95 -3.21 -8.94
CA TYR A 64 4.96 -2.38 -9.62
C TYR A 64 5.45 -1.88 -10.98
N ARG A 65 6.68 -1.34 -11.04
CA ARG A 65 7.28 -0.85 -12.28
C ARG A 65 7.55 -1.98 -13.27
N GLN A 66 7.97 -3.16 -12.80
CA GLN A 66 8.13 -4.33 -13.67
C GLN A 66 6.78 -4.77 -14.25
N GLY A 67 5.73 -4.84 -13.41
CA GLY A 67 4.38 -5.16 -13.86
C GLY A 67 3.85 -4.20 -14.91
N LEU A 68 4.07 -2.88 -14.75
CA LEU A 68 3.69 -1.88 -15.76
C LEU A 68 4.44 -2.03 -17.08
N LYS A 69 5.72 -2.43 -17.05
CA LYS A 69 6.49 -2.69 -18.27
C LYS A 69 5.92 -3.88 -19.03
N HIS A 70 5.73 -5.01 -18.35
CA HIS A 70 5.20 -6.23 -18.96
C HIS A 70 3.72 -6.14 -19.35
N GLY A 71 2.91 -5.39 -18.60
CA GLY A 71 1.51 -5.16 -18.93
C GLY A 71 1.31 -4.28 -20.17
N LYS A 72 2.26 -3.38 -20.47
CA LYS A 72 2.25 -2.59 -21.72
C LYS A 72 2.58 -3.42 -22.95
N GLU A 73 3.39 -4.47 -22.82
CA GLU A 73 3.76 -5.35 -23.95
C GLU A 73 2.57 -6.21 -24.45
N GLY A 74 1.48 -6.31 -23.69
CA GLY A 74 0.25 -7.00 -24.10
C GLY A 74 -0.84 -6.11 -24.72
N ALA A 75 -0.62 -4.80 -24.82
CA ALA A 75 -1.61 -3.84 -25.35
C ALA A 75 -1.33 -3.37 -26.79
N ASP A 76 -0.23 -3.83 -27.39
CA ASP A 76 0.24 -3.44 -28.74
C ASP A 76 0.11 -4.60 -29.77
N ASN A 77 -0.73 -5.59 -29.49
CA ASN A 77 -1.16 -6.61 -30.47
C ASN A 77 -2.69 -6.62 -30.56
N GLU A 78 -3.25 -5.57 -31.18
CA GLU A 78 -4.56 -5.62 -31.84
C GLU A 78 -4.48 -4.87 -33.18
#